data_AF-A0A0Q0ZQT9-F1
#
_entry.id   AF-A0A0Q0ZQT9-F1
#
_cell.length_a   1.000
_cell.length_b   1.000
_cell.length_c   1.000
_cell.angle_alpha   90.00
_cell.angle_beta   90.00
_cell.angle_gamma   90.00
#
_symmetry.space_group_name_H-M   'P 1'
#
loop_
_entity.id
_entity.type
_entity.pdbx_description
1 polymer ?
#
loop_
_entity_poly.entity_id
_entity_poly.type
_entity_poly.pdbx_seq_one_letter_code
_entity_poly.pdbx_strand_id
1 'polypeptide(L)'
;MNLETIIEGTGELDHLLLLVERRRQALSPGGDGGEAEAIEIMERIINPILCDLEVFLKGRVTASMTLPEVRDLVSGWIDEQIARENG
;
A
#
# COMPACT_ATOMS: atom_id res chain seq x y z
N MET A 1 -3.29 15.95 -7.48
CA MET A 1 -3.26 14.52 -7.83
C MET A 1 -3.73 13.77 -6.60
N ASN A 2 -4.76 12.92 -6.70
CA ASN A 2 -5.23 12.12 -5.57
C ASN A 2 -4.52 10.75 -5.55
N LEU A 3 -4.64 10.00 -4.45
CA LEU A 3 -3.94 8.72 -4.27
C LEU A 3 -4.34 7.68 -5.34
N GLU A 4 -5.61 7.66 -5.73
CA GLU A 4 -6.14 6.78 -6.77
C GLU A 4 -5.44 7.01 -8.12
N THR A 5 -5.31 8.27 -8.56
CA THR A 5 -4.58 8.63 -9.80
C THR A 5 -3.10 8.23 -9.72
N ILE A 6 -2.49 8.29 -8.53
CA ILE A 6 -1.11 7.86 -8.33
C ILE A 6 -1.02 6.35 -8.49
N ILE A 7 -1.85 5.57 -7.78
CA ILE A 7 -1.81 4.09 -7.84
C ILE A 7 -2.07 3.58 -9.27
N GLU A 8 -3.07 4.14 -9.94
CA GLU A 8 -3.39 3.78 -11.34
C GLU A 8 -2.27 4.18 -12.30
N GLY A 9 -1.71 5.38 -12.13
CA GLY A 9 -0.66 5.91 -13.01
C GLY A 9 0.70 5.25 -12.82
N THR A 10 1.03 4.80 -11.62
CA THR A 10 2.33 4.17 -11.34
C THR A 10 2.35 2.68 -11.71
N GLY A 11 1.19 2.03 -11.78
CA GLY A 11 1.09 0.58 -11.99
C GLY A 11 1.48 -0.25 -10.76
N GLU A 12 1.58 0.38 -9.58
CA GLU A 12 2.03 -0.28 -8.34
C GLU A 12 0.90 -1.03 -7.61
N LEU A 13 -0.27 -1.20 -8.23
CA LEU A 13 -1.41 -1.90 -7.63
C LEU A 13 -1.04 -3.34 -7.22
N ASP A 14 -0.34 -4.08 -8.08
CA ASP A 14 0.07 -5.46 -7.78
C ASP A 14 1.04 -5.53 -6.59
N HIS A 15 1.91 -4.52 -6.46
CA HIS A 15 2.86 -4.41 -5.35
C HIS A 15 2.16 -4.05 -4.03
N LEU A 16 1.14 -3.18 -4.08
CA LEU A 16 0.27 -2.91 -2.93
C LEU A 16 -0.53 -4.15 -2.52
N LEU A 17 -1.05 -4.92 -3.47
CA LEU A 17 -1.75 -6.18 -3.20
C LEU A 17 -0.83 -7.20 -2.51
N LEU A 18 0.45 -7.25 -2.90
CA LEU A 18 1.44 -8.09 -2.23
C LEU A 18 1.63 -7.69 -0.76
N LEU A 19 1.72 -6.39 -0.47
CA LEU A 19 1.82 -5.88 0.91
C LEU A 19 0.56 -6.21 1.73
N VAL A 20 -0.62 -6.02 1.14
CA VAL A 20 -1.91 -6.37 1.77
C VAL A 20 -1.95 -7.87 2.10
N GLU A 21 -1.58 -8.74 1.17
CA GLU A 21 -1.60 -10.18 1.38
C GLU A 21 -0.63 -10.62 2.49
N ARG A 22 0.56 -10.02 2.57
CA ARG A 22 1.51 -10.30 3.66
C ARG A 22 0.94 -9.93 5.03
N ARG A 23 0.38 -8.73 5.16
CA ARG A 23 -0.25 -8.29 6.41
C ARG A 23 -1.47 -9.13 6.75
N ARG A 24 -2.24 -9.58 5.76
CA ARG A 24 -3.38 -10.49 5.96
C ARG A 24 -2.93 -11.81 6.56
N GLN A 25 -1.88 -12.42 5.99
CA GLN A 25 -1.32 -13.68 6.49
C GLN A 25 -0.79 -13.55 7.93
N ALA A 26 -0.24 -12.38 8.29
CA ALA A 26 0.19 -12.10 9.66
C ALA A 26 -0.99 -11.92 10.64
N LEU A 27 -2.12 -11.38 10.17
CA LEU A 27 -3.30 -11.10 10.99
C LEU A 27 -4.17 -12.34 11.23
N SER A 28 -4.36 -13.15 10.19
CA SER A 28 -5.17 -14.38 10.23
C SER A 28 -4.52 -15.47 9.36
N PRO A 29 -3.58 -16.26 9.90
CA PRO A 29 -3.00 -17.38 9.19
C PRO A 29 -4.05 -18.50 9.04
N GLY A 30 -4.80 -18.49 7.93
CA GLY A 30 -5.78 -19.53 7.59
C GLY A 30 -7.25 -19.10 7.58
N GLY A 31 -7.53 -17.80 7.44
CA GLY A 31 -8.89 -17.27 7.30
C GLY A 31 -9.68 -17.88 6.12
N ASP A 32 -10.98 -18.07 6.31
CA ASP A 32 -11.90 -18.73 5.38
C ASP A 32 -12.52 -17.79 4.33
N GLY A 33 -12.16 -16.50 4.35
CA GLY A 33 -12.56 -15.51 3.35
C GLY A 33 -13.98 -14.94 3.57
N GLY A 34 -14.53 -15.04 4.77
CA GLY A 34 -15.86 -14.52 5.10
C GLY A 34 -15.96 -12.98 5.14
N GLU A 35 -17.18 -12.46 5.18
CA GLU A 35 -17.47 -11.01 5.22
C GLU A 35 -16.83 -10.30 6.42
N ALA A 36 -16.79 -10.94 7.59
CA ALA A 36 -16.14 -10.41 8.78
C ALA A 36 -14.62 -10.27 8.60
N GLU A 37 -13.97 -11.24 7.94
CA GLU A 37 -12.54 -11.17 7.59
C GLU A 37 -12.29 -10.05 6.57
N ALA A 38 -13.20 -9.87 5.60
CA ALA A 38 -13.08 -8.78 4.62
C ALA A 38 -13.13 -7.39 5.27
N ILE A 39 -14.04 -7.17 6.23
CA ILE A 39 -14.10 -5.93 7.02
C ILE A 39 -12.81 -5.75 7.82
N GLU A 40 -12.33 -6.81 8.46
CA GLU A 40 -11.11 -6.76 9.26
C GLU A 40 -9.87 -6.42 8.41
N ILE A 41 -9.75 -7.01 7.22
CA ILE A 41 -8.69 -6.67 6.26
C ILE A 41 -8.81 -5.22 5.80
N MET A 42 -10.02 -4.76 5.49
CA MET A 42 -10.24 -3.38 5.07
C MET A 42 -9.79 -2.39 6.16
N GLU A 43 -10.24 -2.59 7.40
CA GLU A 43 -10.01 -1.66 8.50
C GLU A 43 -8.60 -1.74 9.10
N ARG A 44 -8.03 -2.94 9.22
CA ARG A 44 -6.75 -3.14 9.91
C ARG A 44 -5.55 -3.19 8.98
N ILE A 45 -5.76 -3.38 7.69
CA ILE A 45 -4.68 -3.56 6.72
C ILE A 45 -4.75 -2.52 5.62
N ILE A 46 -5.81 -2.53 4.80
CA ILE A 46 -5.88 -1.71 3.60
C ILE A 46 -5.96 -0.22 3.95
N ASN A 47 -6.89 0.18 4.81
CA ASN A 47 -7.05 1.59 5.20
C ASN A 47 -5.76 2.17 5.83
N PRO A 48 -5.10 1.49 6.78
CA PRO A 48 -3.79 1.93 7.29
C PRO A 48 -2.72 2.09 6.21
N ILE A 49 -2.57 1.11 5.30
CA ILE A 49 -1.61 1.20 4.18
C ILE A 49 -1.88 2.46 3.34
N LEU A 50 -3.13 2.69 2.96
CA LEU A 50 -3.49 3.84 2.11
C LEU A 50 -3.27 5.17 2.83
N CYS A 51 -3.62 5.25 4.12
CA CYS A 51 -3.36 6.44 4.95
C CYS A 51 -1.86 6.74 5.07
N ASP A 52 -1.05 5.73 5.38
CA ASP A 52 0.39 5.90 5.54
C ASP A 52 1.07 6.28 4.22
N LEU A 53 0.65 5.66 3.11
CA LEU A 53 1.11 6.00 1.77
C LEU A 53 0.73 7.44 1.41
N GLU A 54 -0.50 7.88 1.69
CA GLU A 54 -0.93 9.25 1.45
C GLU A 54 -0.08 10.26 2.23
N VAL A 55 0.19 9.99 3.51
CA VAL A 55 1.06 10.82 4.35
C VAL A 55 2.49 10.86 3.81
N PHE A 56 3.03 9.70 3.42
CA PHE A 56 4.38 9.58 2.84
C PHE A 56 4.53 10.43 1.57
N LEU A 57 3.53 10.38 0.69
CA LEU A 57 3.52 11.08 -0.60
C LEU A 57 3.30 12.58 -0.44
N LYS A 58 2.44 13.03 0.48
CA LYS A 58 2.21 14.46 0.77
C LYS A 58 3.48 15.22 1.12
N GLY A 59 4.45 14.55 1.74
CA GLY A 59 5.73 15.15 2.12
C GLY A 59 6.81 15.12 1.02
N ARG A 60 6.58 14.44 -0.11
CA ARG A 60 7.62 14.14 -1.11
C ARG A 60 7.24 14.49 -2.55
N VAL A 61 5.98 14.30 -2.92
CA VAL A 61 5.51 14.58 -4.28
C VAL A 61 5.39 16.08 -4.49
N THR A 62 6.06 16.58 -5.53
CA THR A 62 5.95 17.98 -5.96
C THR A 62 5.29 18.08 -7.33
N ALA A 63 4.75 19.25 -7.67
CA ALA A 63 4.04 19.47 -8.93
C ALA A 63 4.91 19.30 -10.19
N SER A 64 6.24 19.33 -10.06
CA SER A 64 7.19 19.14 -11.16
C SER A 64 7.63 17.69 -11.36
N MET A 65 7.24 16.76 -10.48
CA MET A 65 7.64 15.37 -10.61
C MET A 65 6.92 14.69 -11.78
N THR A 66 7.68 13.89 -12.50
CA THR A 66 7.18 13.00 -13.54
C THR A 66 6.57 11.75 -12.93
N LEU A 67 5.71 11.08 -13.70
CA LEU A 67 5.05 9.85 -13.26
C LEU A 67 6.05 8.73 -12.89
N PRO A 68 7.16 8.51 -13.63
CA PRO A 68 8.19 7.54 -13.22
C PRO A 68 8.83 7.87 -11.86
N GLU A 69 9.10 9.14 -11.56
CA GLU A 69 9.68 9.52 -10.26
C GLU A 69 8.69 9.28 -9.11
N VAL A 70 7.40 9.52 -9.35
CA VAL A 70 6.34 9.20 -8.38
C VAL A 70 6.21 7.68 -8.20
N ARG A 71 6.32 6.90 -9.27
CA ARG A 71 6.34 5.42 -9.20
C ARG A 71 7.50 4.95 -8.34
N ASP A 72 8.71 5.44 -8.58
CA ASP A 72 9.89 5.00 -7.84
C ASP A 72 9.78 5.35 -6.34
N LEU A 73 9.13 6.47 -5.99
CA LEU A 73 8.78 6.79 -4.59
C LEU A 73 7.79 5.80 -3.98
N VAL A 74 6.71 5.46 -4.70
CA VAL A 74 5.70 4.50 -4.22
C VAL A 74 6.33 3.11 -4.07
N SER A 75 7.03 2.65 -5.09
CA SER A 75 7.70 1.33 -5.10
C SER A 75 8.70 1.20 -3.95
N GLY A 76 9.57 2.20 -3.78
CA GLY A 76 10.53 2.22 -2.68
C GLY A 76 9.88 2.23 -1.30
N TRP A 77 8.76 2.93 -1.14
CA TRP A 77 8.00 2.89 0.12
C TRP A 77 7.42 1.50 0.40
N ILE A 78 6.84 0.84 -0.62
CA ILE A 78 6.29 -0.51 -0.49
C ILE A 78 7.40 -1.50 -0.08
N ASP A 79 8.55 -1.44 -0.75
CA ASP A 79 9.71 -2.27 -0.44
C ASP A 79 10.19 -2.07 1.01
N GLU A 80 10.24 -0.82 1.47
CA GLU A 80 10.58 -0.51 2.87
C GLU A 80 9.57 -1.08 3.87
N GLN A 81 8.26 -1.00 3.58
CA GLN A 81 7.23 -1.60 4.44
C GLN A 81 7.41 -3.12 4.52
N ILE A 82 7.62 -3.77 3.38
CA ILE A 82 7.85 -5.21 3.29
C ILE A 82 9.12 -5.62 4.07
N ALA A 83 10.21 -4.86 3.94
CA ALA A 83 11.46 -5.17 4.64
C ALA A 83 11.32 -5.09 6.17
N ARG A 84 10.57 -4.11 6.68
CA ARG A 84 10.32 -3.93 8.13
C ARG A 84 9.56 -5.08 8.76
N GLU A 85 8.71 -5.78 8.01
CA GLU A 85 7.96 -6.93 8.51
C GLU A 85 8.82 -8.19 8.66
N ASN A 86 10.05 -8.21 8.12
CA ASN A 86 10.96 -9.36 8.15
C ASN A 86 12.17 -9.20 9.11
N GLY A 87 12.30 -8.07 9.80
CA GLY A 87 13.39 -7.78 10.74
C GLY A 87 12.91 -7.69 12.18
#